data_AF-A0A819CDI1-F1
#
_entry.id   AF-A0A819CDI1-F1
#
_cell.length_a   1.000
_cell.length_b   1.000
_cell.length_c   1.000
_cell.angle_alpha   90.00
_cell.angle_beta   90.00
_cell.angle_gamma   90.00
#
_symmetry.space_group_name_H-M   'P 1'
#
loop_
_entity.id
_entity.type
_entity.pdbx_description
1 polymer ?
#
loop_
_entity_poly.entity_id
_entity_poly.type
_entity_poly.pdbx_seq_one_letter_code
_entity_poly.pdbx_strand_id
1 'polypeptide(L)'
;MSHNTSFDKNSSLQSKHRVSRQVLWSCKSFAKQLIARKPMKDIQIEIETKNEMRRTLNWIQLTGIGLGSIIGAGIFVTSGQAAKEYAGPSVIISFFIAGIVALLAALSFSEMAVMMASSGS
;
A
#
# COMPACT_ATOMS: atom_id res chain seq x y z
N MET A 1 -41.45 32.23 -16.77
CA MET A 1 -40.87 31.60 -15.56
C MET A 1 -39.64 30.77 -15.99
N SER A 2 -38.59 31.43 -16.51
CA SER A 2 -37.40 30.75 -17.04
C SER A 2 -36.14 31.49 -16.60
N HIS A 3 -35.70 31.33 -15.35
CA HIS A 3 -34.41 31.89 -14.93
C HIS A 3 -33.88 31.10 -13.73
N ASN A 4 -33.03 30.09 -13.98
CA ASN A 4 -31.85 29.70 -13.16
C ASN A 4 -31.27 28.32 -13.53
N THR A 5 -30.83 28.14 -14.78
CA THR A 5 -29.99 26.98 -15.18
C THR A 5 -28.54 27.36 -15.49
N SER A 6 -28.21 28.67 -15.46
CA SER A 6 -26.87 29.18 -15.83
C SER A 6 -25.89 29.30 -14.66
N PHE A 7 -26.33 29.18 -13.41
CA PHE A 7 -25.47 29.35 -12.23
C PHE A 7 -24.74 28.07 -11.79
N ASP A 8 -25.23 26.89 -12.18
CA ASP A 8 -24.67 25.59 -11.75
C ASP A 8 -23.50 25.10 -12.63
N LYS A 9 -23.40 25.57 -13.89
CA LYS A 9 -22.27 25.22 -14.76
C LYS A 9 -20.94 25.90 -14.37
N ASN A 10 -20.98 27.02 -13.63
CA ASN A 10 -19.76 27.78 -13.29
C ASN A 10 -19.02 27.22 -12.05
N SER A 11 -19.75 26.61 -11.11
CA SER A 11 -19.18 25.98 -9.91
C SER A 11 -18.44 24.67 -10.23
N SER A 12 -18.94 23.89 -11.19
CA SER A 12 -18.33 22.63 -11.64
C SER A 12 -17.06 22.85 -12.49
N LEU A 13 -16.99 23.91 -13.29
CA LEU A 13 -15.78 24.26 -14.06
C LEU A 13 -14.62 24.76 -13.18
N GLN A 14 -14.91 25.52 -12.11
CA GLN A 14 -13.89 26.01 -11.17
C GLN A 14 -13.34 24.90 -10.25
N SER A 15 -14.17 23.93 -9.86
CA SER A 15 -13.73 22.77 -9.08
C SER A 15 -12.75 21.89 -9.87
N LYS A 16 -13.04 21.65 -11.16
CA LYS A 16 -12.20 20.85 -12.05
C LYS A 16 -10.81 21.48 -12.27
N HIS A 17 -10.72 22.81 -12.33
CA HIS A 17 -9.45 23.52 -12.51
C HIS A 17 -8.56 23.53 -11.25
N ARG A 18 -9.15 23.63 -10.05
CA ARG A 18 -8.39 23.56 -8.79
C ARG A 18 -7.86 22.15 -8.50
N VAL A 19 -8.67 21.12 -8.71
CA VAL A 19 -8.28 19.72 -8.48
C VAL A 19 -7.22 19.28 -9.51
N SER A 20 -7.36 19.62 -10.79
CA SER A 20 -6.35 19.29 -11.80
C SER A 20 -4.98 19.88 -11.47
N ARG A 21 -4.91 21.12 -10.97
CA ARG A 21 -3.63 21.72 -10.55
C ARG A 21 -3.04 21.05 -9.31
N GLN A 22 -3.87 20.64 -8.36
CA GLN A 22 -3.41 19.96 -7.14
C GLN A 22 -2.90 18.54 -7.43
N VAL A 23 -3.58 17.80 -8.32
CA VAL A 23 -3.12 16.50 -8.82
C VAL A 23 -1.86 16.67 -9.69
N LEU A 24 -1.79 17.70 -10.53
CA LEU A 24 -0.57 17.99 -11.31
C LEU A 24 0.61 18.34 -10.41
N TRP A 25 0.42 19.14 -9.36
CA TRP A 25 1.48 19.49 -8.41
C TRP A 25 1.93 18.28 -7.60
N SER A 26 1.00 17.41 -7.18
CA SER A 26 1.32 16.15 -6.49
C SER A 26 2.09 15.20 -7.42
N CYS A 27 1.64 14.99 -8.65
CA CYS A 27 2.34 14.15 -9.64
C CYS A 27 3.70 14.71 -10.05
N LYS A 28 3.84 16.03 -10.19
CA LYS A 28 5.12 16.65 -10.58
C LYS A 28 6.13 16.64 -9.42
N SER A 29 5.65 16.77 -8.19
CA SER A 29 6.46 16.60 -6.98
C SER A 29 6.89 15.15 -6.78
N PHE A 30 5.96 14.19 -6.92
CA PHE A 30 6.30 12.76 -6.89
C PHE A 30 7.26 12.37 -8.02
N ALA A 31 7.04 12.82 -9.26
CA ALA A 31 7.96 12.54 -10.37
C ALA A 31 9.36 13.12 -10.14
N LYS A 32 9.47 14.33 -9.56
CA LYS A 32 10.77 14.89 -9.15
C LYS A 32 11.41 14.08 -8.01
N GLN A 33 10.64 13.63 -7.02
CA GLN A 33 11.15 12.86 -5.89
C GLN A 33 11.54 11.42 -6.26
N LEU A 34 10.86 10.80 -7.24
CA LEU A 34 11.23 9.48 -7.76
C LEU A 34 12.58 9.49 -8.52
N ILE A 35 13.00 10.65 -9.02
CA ILE A 35 14.25 10.83 -9.79
C ILE A 35 15.35 11.50 -8.94
N ALA A 36 14.99 12.13 -7.82
CA ALA A 36 15.93 12.70 -6.87
C ALA A 36 16.65 11.59 -6.08
N ARG A 37 17.77 11.11 -6.63
CA ARG A 37 18.75 10.32 -5.86
C ARG A 37 19.41 11.24 -4.84
N LYS A 38 19.27 10.96 -3.54
CA LYS A 38 20.10 11.60 -2.51
C LYS A 38 21.58 11.39 -2.87
N PRO A 39 22.42 12.44 -2.92
CA PRO A 39 23.85 12.26 -3.12
C PRO A 39 24.45 11.55 -1.90
N MET A 40 25.32 10.56 -2.14
CA MET A 40 25.86 9.65 -1.10
C MET A 40 26.50 10.38 0.10
N LYS A 41 26.97 11.62 -0.10
CA LYS A 41 27.59 12.45 0.93
C LYS A 41 26.59 12.91 2.01
N ASP A 42 25.34 13.17 1.66
CA ASP A 42 24.29 13.54 2.63
C ASP A 42 23.80 12.32 3.42
N ILE A 43 23.86 11.13 2.82
CA ILE A 43 23.47 9.87 3.48
C ILE A 43 24.45 9.55 4.61
N GLN A 44 25.76 9.72 4.38
CA GLN A 44 26.78 9.50 5.40
C GLN A 44 26.61 10.44 6.61
N ILE A 45 26.29 11.72 6.37
CA ILE A 45 26.10 12.74 7.40
C ILE A 45 24.78 12.50 8.17
N GLU A 46 23.72 12.02 7.51
CA GLU A 46 22.44 11.70 8.14
C GLU A 46 22.51 10.41 8.98
N ILE A 47 23.32 9.42 8.57
CA ILE A 47 23.62 8.23 9.37
C ILE A 47 24.39 8.61 10.65
N GLU A 48 25.37 9.51 10.55
CA GLU A 48 26.09 10.04 11.74
C GLU A 48 25.21 10.95 12.60
N THR A 49 24.32 11.73 11.98
CA THR A 49 23.30 12.57 12.64
C THR A 49 22.03 11.78 12.92
N LYS A 50 22.17 10.49 13.26
CA LYS A 50 21.25 9.62 13.99
C LYS A 50 19.79 10.09 14.04
N ASN A 51 19.10 10.09 12.89
CA ASN A 51 17.63 10.08 12.88
C ASN A 51 17.18 8.65 13.20
N GLU A 52 17.45 8.23 14.44
CA GLU A 52 17.09 6.92 14.94
C GLU A 52 15.57 6.84 14.99
N MET A 53 14.98 6.27 13.93
CA MET A 53 13.61 5.82 13.96
C MET A 53 13.47 4.89 15.17
N ARG A 54 12.77 5.38 16.21
CA ARG A 54 12.52 4.59 17.41
C ARG A 54 11.82 3.32 16.97
N ARG A 55 12.47 2.17 17.19
CA ARG A 55 11.87 0.84 17.01
C ARG A 55 10.76 0.65 18.05
N THR A 56 9.64 1.31 17.83
CA THR A 56 8.43 1.26 18.67
C THR A 56 7.47 0.18 18.20
N LEU A 57 7.70 -0.36 16.98
CA LEU A 57 6.83 -1.36 16.40
C LEU A 57 7.10 -2.71 17.07
N ASN A 58 6.26 -3.01 18.05
CA ASN A 58 6.27 -4.29 18.73
C ASN A 58 5.82 -5.40 17.75
N TRP A 59 6.27 -6.64 17.96
CA TRP A 59 5.92 -7.81 17.14
C TRP A 59 4.41 -7.96 16.91
N ILE A 60 3.60 -7.63 17.91
CA ILE A 60 2.13 -7.67 17.81
C ILE A 60 1.62 -6.61 16.82
N GLN A 61 2.18 -5.41 16.84
CA GLN A 61 1.77 -4.35 15.91
C GLN A 61 2.23 -4.68 14.49
N LEU A 62 3.44 -5.21 14.33
CA LEU A 62 3.99 -5.62 13.03
C LEU A 62 3.18 -6.76 12.39
N THR A 63 2.84 -7.78 13.17
CA THR A 63 1.98 -8.88 12.68
C THR A 63 0.55 -8.41 12.42
N GLY A 64 0.02 -7.53 13.27
CA GLY A 64 -1.31 -6.93 13.11
C GLY A 64 -1.46 -6.14 11.81
N ILE A 65 -0.49 -5.30 11.44
CA ILE A 65 -0.54 -4.56 10.17
C ILE A 65 -0.45 -5.50 8.95
N GLY A 66 0.36 -6.56 9.05
CA GLY A 66 0.49 -7.56 7.98
C GLY A 66 -0.79 -8.38 7.80
N LEU A 67 -1.31 -8.96 8.88
CA LEU A 67 -2.54 -9.76 8.85
C LEU A 67 -3.76 -8.92 8.45
N GLY A 68 -3.88 -7.69 8.95
CA GLY A 68 -4.96 -6.78 8.56
C GLY A 68 -4.96 -6.46 7.06
N SER A 69 -3.77 -6.26 6.47
CA SER A 69 -3.63 -6.03 5.03
C SER A 69 -3.99 -7.27 4.21
N ILE A 70 -3.50 -8.46 4.62
CA ILE A 70 -3.77 -9.72 3.91
C ILE A 70 -5.26 -10.09 3.96
N ILE A 71 -5.89 -10.01 5.14
CA ILE A 71 -7.31 -10.34 5.33
C ILE A 71 -8.21 -9.30 4.64
N GLY A 72 -7.89 -8.01 4.79
CA GLY A 72 -8.70 -6.91 4.27
C GLY A 72 -8.68 -6.77 2.75
N ALA A 73 -7.51 -6.92 2.12
CA ALA A 73 -7.38 -6.84 0.66
C ALA A 73 -7.71 -8.16 -0.05
N GLY A 74 -7.37 -9.29 0.56
CA GLY A 74 -7.44 -10.61 -0.08
C GLY A 74 -8.73 -11.37 0.21
N ILE A 75 -8.90 -11.82 1.46
CA ILE A 75 -9.94 -12.79 1.84
C ILE A 75 -11.35 -12.21 1.66
N PHE A 76 -11.56 -10.95 2.03
CA PHE A 76 -12.87 -10.32 1.91
C PHE A 76 -13.33 -10.14 0.45
N VAL A 77 -12.41 -9.90 -0.48
CA VAL A 77 -12.74 -9.74 -1.91
C VAL A 77 -12.93 -11.08 -2.60
N THR A 78 -12.08 -12.06 -2.30
CA THR A 78 -12.12 -13.40 -2.93
C THR A 78 -13.28 -14.23 -2.41
N SER A 79 -13.63 -14.13 -1.13
CA SER A 79 -14.80 -14.84 -0.58
C SER A 79 -16.11 -14.39 -1.25
N GLY A 80 -16.23 -13.12 -1.63
CA GLY A 80 -17.42 -12.61 -2.35
C GLY A 80 -17.58 -13.20 -3.75
N GLN A 81 -16.47 -13.38 -4.49
CA GLN A 81 -16.50 -14.03 -5.81
C GLN A 81 -16.62 -15.54 -5.69
N ALA A 82 -15.94 -16.16 -4.73
CA ALA A 82 -15.99 -17.60 -4.50
C ALA A 82 -17.37 -18.07 -4.00
N ALA A 83 -18.06 -17.27 -3.18
CA ALA A 83 -19.44 -17.58 -2.78
C ALA A 83 -20.43 -17.55 -3.94
N LYS A 84 -20.17 -16.71 -4.96
CA LYS A 84 -21.02 -16.61 -6.15
C LYS A 84 -20.77 -17.74 -7.14
N GLU A 85 -19.51 -18.06 -7.40
CA GLU A 85 -19.11 -19.00 -8.45
C GLU A 85 -18.96 -20.44 -7.94
N TYR A 86 -18.58 -20.62 -6.68
CA TYR A 86 -18.10 -21.89 -6.13
C TYR A 86 -18.68 -22.20 -4.73
N ALA A 87 -19.99 -22.03 -4.52
CA ALA A 87 -20.69 -22.26 -3.24
C ALA A 87 -20.68 -23.72 -2.70
N GLY A 88 -19.77 -24.58 -3.18
CA GLY A 88 -19.60 -25.96 -2.75
C GLY A 88 -18.40 -26.16 -1.80
N PRO A 89 -18.35 -27.31 -1.10
CA PRO A 89 -17.29 -27.63 -0.13
C PRO A 89 -15.87 -27.65 -0.72
N SER A 90 -15.73 -27.76 -2.04
CA SER A 90 -14.45 -27.79 -2.76
C SER A 90 -13.59 -26.53 -2.59
N VAL A 91 -14.18 -25.36 -2.30
CA VAL A 91 -13.43 -24.11 -2.09
C VAL A 91 -12.52 -24.20 -0.88
N ILE A 92 -12.99 -24.86 0.18
CA ILE A 92 -12.23 -25.04 1.43
C ILE A 92 -10.98 -25.90 1.16
N ILE A 93 -11.12 -26.95 0.34
CA ILE A 93 -10.01 -27.81 -0.06
C ILE A 93 -8.97 -27.00 -0.87
N SER A 94 -9.42 -26.16 -1.81
CA SER A 94 -8.53 -25.32 -2.62
C SER A 94 -7.76 -24.30 -1.76
N PHE A 95 -8.45 -23.64 -0.82
CA PHE A 95 -7.83 -22.71 0.12
C PHE A 95 -6.80 -23.39 1.03
N PHE A 96 -7.05 -24.64 1.44
CA PHE A 96 -6.12 -25.41 2.27
C PHE A 96 -4.81 -25.70 1.52
N ILE A 97 -4.92 -26.17 0.27
CA ILE A 97 -3.75 -26.44 -0.58
C ILE A 97 -2.99 -25.15 -0.89
N ALA A 98 -3.70 -24.07 -1.24
CA ALA A 98 -3.10 -22.75 -1.46
C ALA A 98 -2.38 -22.23 -0.20
N GLY A 99 -2.95 -22.47 0.99
CA GLY A 99 -2.34 -22.14 2.27
C GLY A 99 -1.03 -22.89 2.52
N ILE A 100 -0.97 -24.19 2.21
CA ILE A 100 0.28 -24.97 2.32
C ILE A 100 1.35 -24.44 1.38
N VAL A 101 1.00 -24.16 0.12
CA VAL A 101 1.95 -23.59 -0.86
C VAL A 101 2.45 -22.22 -0.40
N ALA A 102 1.55 -21.36 0.08
CA ALA A 102 1.90 -20.06 0.62
C ALA A 102 2.82 -20.16 1.85
N LEU A 103 2.62 -21.17 2.71
CA LEU A 103 3.45 -21.42 3.89
C LEU A 103 4.87 -21.86 3.49
N LEU A 104 5.00 -22.74 2.51
CA LEU A 104 6.30 -23.14 1.95
C LEU A 104 7.03 -21.94 1.31
N ALA A 105 6.31 -21.10 0.57
CA ALA A 105 6.86 -19.86 0.02
C ALA A 105 7.29 -18.87 1.12
N ALA A 106 6.48 -18.74 2.18
CA ALA A 106 6.79 -17.88 3.32
C ALA A 106 8.02 -18.37 4.10
N LEU A 107 8.22 -19.69 4.24
CA LEU A 107 9.44 -20.28 4.81
C LEU A 107 10.68 -19.91 4.01
N SER A 108 10.62 -20.05 2.68
CA SER A 108 11.72 -19.66 1.79
C SER A 108 11.99 -18.15 1.84
N PHE A 109 10.94 -17.32 1.87
CA PHE A 109 11.09 -15.88 2.01
C PHE A 109 11.61 -15.48 3.38
N SER A 110 11.26 -16.23 4.44
CA SER A 110 11.79 -16.02 5.79
C SER A 110 13.28 -16.27 5.86
N GLU A 111 13.80 -17.28 5.15
CA GLU A 111 15.25 -17.53 5.07
C GLU A 111 16.00 -16.31 4.47
N MET A 112 15.46 -15.76 3.38
CA MET A 112 15.99 -14.53 2.77
C MET A 112 15.84 -13.30 3.69
N ALA A 113 14.69 -13.15 4.36
CA ALA A 113 14.41 -12.02 5.24
C ALA A 113 15.34 -11.98 6.46
N VAL A 114 15.72 -13.16 6.99
CA VAL A 114 16.68 -13.27 8.10
C VAL A 114 18.10 -12.93 7.63
N MET A 115 18.49 -13.34 6.42
CA MET A 115 19.80 -13.00 5.83
C MET A 115 19.95 -11.51 5.52
N MET A 116 18.85 -10.85 5.15
CA MET A 116 18.80 -9.43 4.81
C MET A 116 18.40 -8.53 5.99
N ALA A 117 18.64 -8.96 7.23
CA ALA A 117 18.39 -8.15 8.42
C ALA A 117 19.42 -7.02 8.60
N SER A 118 19.67 -6.21 7.58
CA SER A 118 20.32 -4.91 7.74
C SER A 118 19.25 -3.90 8.15
N SER A 119 19.35 -3.38 9.37
CA SER A 119 18.66 -2.14 9.71
C SER A 119 19.13 -1.07 8.72
N GLY A 120 18.25 -0.60 7.85
CA GLY A 120 18.47 0.67 7.18
C GLY A 120 18.57 1.74 8.26
N SER A 121 19.79 2.10 8.61
CA SER A 121 20.15 3.35 9.27
C SER A 121 20.23 4.45 8.23
#